data_AF-A0A7S3W8W2-F1
#
_entry.id   AF-A0A7S3W8W2-F1
#
_cell.length_a   1.000
_cell.length_b   1.000
_cell.length_c   1.000
_cell.angle_alpha   90.00
_cell.angle_beta   90.00
_cell.angle_gamma   90.00
#
_symmetry.space_group_name_H-M   'P 1'
#
loop_
_entity.id
_entity.type
_entity.pdbx_description
1 polymer ?
#
loop_
_entity_poly.entity_id
_entity_poly.type
_entity_poly.pdbx_seq_one_letter_code
_entity_poly.pdbx_strand_id
1 'polypeptide(L)'
;HTGCRSNAAAVDHRRRRPPTTISDRRRRLPTTNDTNHHRSSRWMQALAAADFESFFNKYEELEREMSALTMASHSLEVVNQRLATAHSDLYITRKKLRENHERQGIRIARIAACQSSWLFGCTLLQPQLWLRGGVRGKIARQRAKLDREARLEPDLASRVRLAGAALRPLAAEAATLEAAVSRRQAAERQRRAMFATAVAAHPTSELFRLLGDISRRQQAVVFEQTHAPPLERAAAAVRRSTAACADALRRIRLAAVVPAAADAPPPSSPYAAASPPDFAAAAAAAVPAFTGAATATAAAAADALYWPMRKKNSLAGRVSLLGRRSIGPCALRSVADSDDGCGCGCGGGGGGG
;
A
#
# COMPACT_ATOMS: atom_id res chain seq x y z
N HIS A 1 55.44 18.15 -14.60
CA HIS A 1 55.33 19.50 -15.20
C HIS A 1 53.93 20.06 -14.95
N THR A 2 53.86 21.14 -14.17
CA THR A 2 52.89 22.28 -14.18
C THR A 2 51.39 21.96 -14.30
N GLY A 3 50.47 22.38 -13.43
CA GLY A 3 50.42 23.43 -12.41
C GLY A 3 48.96 23.94 -12.26
N CYS A 4 48.72 24.80 -11.27
CA CYS A 4 47.51 25.62 -10.97
C CYS A 4 46.39 24.91 -10.17
N ARG A 5 46.19 25.12 -8.85
CA ARG A 5 45.90 26.33 -8.01
C ARG A 5 44.56 27.03 -8.28
N SER A 6 43.67 26.96 -7.28
CA SER A 6 42.82 28.05 -6.73
C SER A 6 42.05 27.48 -5.52
N ASN A 7 42.49 27.68 -4.27
CA ASN A 7 42.21 28.82 -3.37
C ASN A 7 40.76 29.33 -3.40
N ALA A 8 39.92 28.81 -2.50
CA ALA A 8 38.71 29.47 -2.04
C ALA A 8 38.84 29.74 -0.54
N ALA A 9 38.91 31.03 -0.21
CA ALA A 9 39.11 31.57 1.12
C ALA A 9 37.91 31.30 2.03
N ALA A 10 38.18 30.73 3.20
CA ALA A 10 37.24 30.68 4.31
C ALA A 10 37.12 32.09 4.93
N VAL A 11 35.98 32.73 4.73
CA VAL A 11 35.63 33.99 5.39
C VAL A 11 35.18 33.69 6.81
N ASP A 12 36.08 33.94 7.76
CA ASP A 12 35.90 33.83 9.21
C ASP A 12 35.03 35.00 9.70
N HIS A 13 33.71 34.81 9.78
CA HIS A 13 32.79 35.75 10.43
C HIS A 13 32.82 35.56 11.95
N ARG A 14 33.88 36.06 12.59
CA ARG A 14 33.90 36.32 14.04
C ARG A 14 32.86 37.38 14.40
N ARG A 15 31.66 36.94 14.76
CA ARG A 15 30.66 37.79 15.45
C ARG A 15 31.15 38.08 16.87
N ARG A 16 31.57 39.33 17.08
CA ARG A 16 31.80 39.93 18.40
C ARG A 16 30.52 39.83 19.23
N ARG A 17 30.58 39.14 20.37
CA ARG A 17 29.57 39.26 21.44
C ARG A 17 29.88 40.51 22.27
N PRO A 18 28.90 41.38 22.56
CA PRO A 18 29.08 42.42 23.57
C PRO A 18 29.11 41.81 24.98
N PRO A 19 29.97 42.31 25.89
CA PRO A 19 29.95 41.91 27.29
C PRO A 19 28.76 42.56 27.99
N THR A 20 27.79 41.76 28.45
CA THR A 20 26.78 42.22 29.40
C THR A 20 27.33 42.11 30.81
N THR A 21 27.86 43.21 31.33
CA THR A 21 28.11 43.42 32.76
C THR A 21 26.76 43.59 33.46
N ILE A 22 26.21 42.49 33.98
CA ILE A 22 25.12 42.52 34.95
C ILE A 22 25.76 42.62 36.33
N SER A 23 26.04 43.86 36.71
CA SER A 23 26.41 44.23 38.07
C SER A 23 25.19 44.11 38.98
N ASP A 24 25.42 43.44 40.10
CA ASP A 24 24.81 43.70 41.41
C ASP A 24 23.35 44.16 41.47
N ARG A 25 22.47 43.19 41.74
CA ARG A 25 21.25 43.46 42.50
C ARG A 25 20.96 42.31 43.46
N ARG A 26 21.70 42.31 44.58
CA ARG A 26 21.33 41.59 45.80
C ARG A 26 20.01 42.15 46.35
N ARG A 27 18.87 41.72 45.80
CA ARG A 27 17.58 41.81 46.50
C ARG A 27 17.45 40.59 47.39
N ARG A 28 17.47 40.84 48.70
CA ARG A 28 17.12 39.88 49.75
C ARG A 28 15.69 39.38 49.48
N LEU A 29 15.55 38.09 49.19
CA LEU A 29 14.25 37.42 49.18
C LEU A 29 13.87 37.07 50.63
N PRO A 30 12.61 37.27 51.04
CA PRO A 30 12.14 36.88 52.36
C PRO A 30 12.11 35.35 52.47
N THR A 31 12.82 34.83 53.46
CA THR A 31 12.81 33.43 53.88
C THR A 31 11.42 33.06 54.42
N THR A 32 10.53 32.67 53.53
CA THR A 32 9.22 32.09 53.86
C THR A 32 9.21 30.66 53.35
N ASN A 33 9.90 29.74 54.04
CA ASN A 33 9.99 28.37 53.53
C ASN A 33 9.85 27.21 54.53
N ASP A 34 9.45 27.47 55.77
CA ASP A 34 9.33 26.38 56.76
C ASP A 34 7.92 25.80 56.94
N THR A 35 6.86 26.45 56.43
CA THR A 35 5.47 25.97 56.62
C THR A 35 4.94 25.09 55.49
N ASN A 36 5.62 25.00 54.34
CA ASN A 36 5.20 24.14 53.23
C ASN A 36 5.68 22.69 53.34
N HIS A 37 6.70 22.39 54.15
CA HIS A 37 7.21 21.02 54.29
C HIS A 37 6.27 20.09 55.07
N HIS A 38 5.51 20.60 56.06
CA HIS A 38 4.62 19.77 56.85
C HIS A 38 3.29 19.41 56.18
N ARG A 39 2.78 20.24 55.25
CA ARG A 39 1.58 19.88 54.47
C ARG A 39 1.88 18.88 53.36
N SER A 40 3.07 18.93 52.75
CA SER A 40 3.50 17.94 51.76
C SER A 40 3.67 16.53 52.38
N SER A 41 4.22 16.46 53.59
CA SER A 41 4.57 15.17 54.23
C SER A 41 3.35 14.36 54.72
N ARG A 42 2.30 15.01 55.24
CA ARG A 42 1.09 14.33 55.74
C ARG A 42 0.15 13.82 54.65
N TRP A 43 0.10 14.48 53.49
CA TRP A 43 -0.72 14.02 52.35
C TRP A 43 -0.04 12.89 51.58
N MET A 44 1.30 12.88 51.54
CA MET A 44 2.05 11.72 51.05
C MET A 44 1.81 10.48 51.94
N GLN A 45 1.70 10.62 53.26
CA GLN A 45 1.45 9.46 54.15
C GLN A 45 0.04 8.87 54.05
N ALA A 46 -0.99 9.66 53.72
CA ALA A 46 -2.38 9.19 53.65
C ALA A 46 -2.74 8.47 52.33
N LEU A 47 -1.94 8.65 51.27
CA LEU A 47 -2.08 7.99 49.97
C LEU A 47 -1.08 6.82 49.75
N ALA A 48 -0.03 6.72 50.57
CA ALA A 48 1.19 5.97 50.20
C ALA A 48 1.23 4.46 50.50
N ALA A 49 0.31 3.90 51.28
CA ALA A 49 0.29 2.48 51.63
C ALA A 49 -0.14 1.52 50.49
N ALA A 50 -1.43 1.19 50.54
CA ALA A 50 -2.04 0.11 49.76
C ALA A 50 -2.46 0.51 48.34
N ASP A 51 -2.83 1.79 48.13
CA ASP A 51 -3.26 2.28 46.80
C ASP A 51 -2.07 2.51 45.86
N PHE A 52 -0.89 2.83 46.41
CA PHE A 52 0.31 3.02 45.60
C PHE A 52 0.84 1.68 45.09
N GLU A 53 1.04 0.69 45.97
CA GLU A 53 1.53 -0.63 45.57
C GLU A 53 0.60 -1.31 44.55
N SER A 54 -0.72 -1.24 44.76
CA SER A 54 -1.70 -1.78 43.79
C SER A 54 -1.67 -1.05 42.44
N PHE A 55 -1.47 0.28 42.43
CA PHE A 55 -1.31 1.06 41.21
C PHE A 55 -0.07 0.62 40.41
N PHE A 56 1.11 0.50 41.04
CA PHE A 56 2.34 0.09 40.36
C PHE A 56 2.24 -1.36 39.88
N ASN A 57 1.72 -2.26 40.70
CA ASN A 57 1.51 -3.66 40.30
C ASN A 57 0.60 -3.75 39.07
N LYS A 58 -0.49 -2.97 39.02
CA LYS A 58 -1.37 -2.95 37.86
C LYS A 58 -0.70 -2.32 36.64
N TYR A 59 0.08 -1.26 36.82
CA TYR A 59 0.81 -0.61 35.74
C TYR A 59 1.85 -1.56 35.12
N GLU A 60 2.62 -2.27 35.95
CA GLU A 60 3.58 -3.29 35.51
C GLU A 60 2.90 -4.49 34.84
N GLU A 61 1.75 -4.95 35.37
CA GLU A 61 0.96 -6.01 34.75
C GLU A 61 0.55 -5.64 33.33
N LEU A 62 0.04 -4.42 33.12
CA LEU A 62 -0.33 -3.91 31.80
C LEU A 62 0.89 -3.81 30.87
N GLU A 63 2.06 -3.42 31.39
CA GLU A 63 3.29 -3.37 30.61
C GLU A 63 3.79 -4.77 30.21
N ARG A 64 3.73 -5.75 31.13
CA ARG A 64 4.00 -7.16 30.83
C ARG A 64 3.04 -7.72 29.80
N GLU A 65 1.74 -7.40 29.88
CA GLU A 65 0.74 -7.81 28.89
C GLU A 65 1.03 -7.20 27.51
N MET A 66 1.27 -5.89 27.44
CA MET A 66 1.60 -5.24 26.17
C MET A 66 2.88 -5.80 25.53
N SER A 67 3.93 -6.04 26.34
CA SER A 67 5.19 -6.59 25.87
C SER A 67 5.02 -8.03 25.34
N ALA A 68 4.25 -8.87 26.05
CA ALA A 68 3.88 -10.21 25.59
C ALA A 68 3.10 -10.19 24.25
N LEU A 69 2.33 -9.13 23.99
CA LEU A 69 1.54 -8.93 22.77
C LEU A 69 2.24 -8.09 21.68
N THR A 70 3.55 -7.83 21.81
CA THR A 70 4.27 -6.94 20.88
C THR A 70 4.22 -7.43 19.43
N MET A 71 4.34 -8.75 19.24
CA MET A 71 4.38 -9.38 17.91
C MET A 71 3.00 -9.66 17.30
N ALA A 72 1.91 -9.43 18.05
CA ALA A 72 0.55 -9.77 17.60
C ALA A 72 0.15 -9.02 16.31
N SER A 73 0.45 -7.71 16.23
CA SER A 73 0.12 -6.89 15.05
C SER A 73 0.88 -7.32 13.80
N HIS A 74 2.17 -7.63 13.92
CA HIS A 74 2.98 -8.12 12.81
C HIS A 74 2.52 -9.51 12.36
N SER A 75 2.24 -10.40 13.32
CA SER A 75 1.73 -11.74 13.02
C SER A 75 0.36 -11.68 12.31
N LEU A 76 -0.52 -10.79 12.75
CA LEU A 76 -1.81 -10.54 12.10
C LEU A 76 -1.64 -10.10 10.64
N GLU A 77 -0.70 -9.19 10.37
CA GLU A 77 -0.41 -8.73 9.01
C GLU A 77 0.07 -9.89 8.11
N VAL A 78 0.97 -10.73 8.61
CA VAL A 78 1.47 -11.92 7.90
C VAL A 78 0.34 -12.92 7.64
N VAL A 79 -0.51 -13.20 8.62
CA VAL A 79 -1.65 -14.12 8.46
C VAL A 79 -2.66 -13.56 7.45
N ASN A 80 -2.95 -12.26 7.48
CA ASN A 80 -3.83 -11.62 6.51
C ASN A 80 -3.25 -11.68 5.08
N GLN A 81 -1.94 -11.53 4.90
CA GLN A 81 -1.30 -11.73 3.60
C GLN A 81 -1.42 -13.18 3.11
N ARG A 82 -1.25 -14.16 4.00
CA ARG A 82 -1.44 -15.59 3.68
C ARG A 82 -2.89 -15.88 3.31
N LEU A 83 -3.84 -15.33 4.05
CA LEU A 83 -5.28 -15.45 3.81
C LEU A 83 -5.65 -14.87 2.43
N ALA A 84 -5.16 -13.67 2.10
CA ALA A 84 -5.36 -13.05 0.79
C ALA A 84 -4.79 -13.91 -0.36
N THR A 85 -3.58 -14.45 -0.17
CA THR A 85 -2.95 -15.36 -1.14
C THR A 85 -3.78 -16.63 -1.33
N ALA A 86 -4.22 -17.27 -0.24
CA ALA A 86 -5.05 -18.47 -0.29
C ALA A 86 -6.41 -18.23 -0.97
N HIS A 87 -7.05 -17.08 -0.76
CA HIS A 87 -8.26 -16.72 -1.50
C HIS A 87 -8.00 -16.54 -2.99
N SER A 88 -6.91 -15.88 -3.37
CA SER A 88 -6.51 -15.73 -4.77
C SER A 88 -6.30 -17.10 -5.44
N ASP A 89 -5.58 -18.01 -4.77
CA ASP A 89 -5.31 -19.36 -5.27
C ASP A 89 -6.59 -20.19 -5.43
N LEU A 90 -7.50 -20.11 -4.46
CA LEU A 90 -8.81 -20.75 -4.55
C LEU A 90 -9.61 -20.20 -5.73
N TYR A 91 -9.65 -18.89 -5.91
CA TYR A 91 -10.34 -18.24 -7.02
C TYR A 91 -9.77 -18.68 -8.38
N ILE A 92 -8.45 -18.63 -8.55
CA ILE A 92 -7.77 -19.04 -9.78
C ILE A 92 -8.06 -20.52 -10.08
N THR A 93 -8.01 -21.39 -9.07
CA THR A 93 -8.23 -22.83 -9.24
C THR A 93 -9.69 -23.14 -9.58
N ARG A 94 -10.66 -22.48 -8.93
CA ARG A 94 -12.08 -22.58 -9.28
C ARG A 94 -12.36 -22.09 -10.69
N LYS A 95 -11.71 -21.01 -11.12
CA LYS A 95 -11.80 -20.51 -12.50
C LYS A 95 -11.30 -21.56 -13.50
N LYS A 96 -10.13 -22.14 -13.26
CA LYS A 96 -9.57 -23.21 -14.10
C LYS A 96 -10.49 -24.43 -14.17
N LEU A 97 -11.12 -24.82 -13.06
CA LEU A 97 -12.08 -25.93 -13.03
C LEU A 97 -13.31 -25.63 -13.90
N ARG A 98 -13.89 -24.42 -13.78
CA ARG A 98 -15.01 -23.98 -14.63
C ARG A 98 -14.65 -23.96 -16.12
N GLU A 99 -13.51 -23.36 -16.46
CA GLU A 99 -13.01 -23.34 -17.84
C GLU A 99 -12.78 -24.76 -18.39
N ASN A 100 -12.38 -25.71 -17.54
CA ASN A 100 -12.24 -27.11 -17.92
C ASN A 100 -13.61 -27.73 -18.26
N HIS A 101 -14.62 -27.55 -17.41
CA HIS A 101 -15.98 -28.03 -17.68
C HIS A 101 -16.59 -27.41 -18.95
N GLU A 102 -16.40 -26.11 -19.18
CA GLU A 102 -16.85 -25.44 -20.39
C GLU A 102 -16.19 -26.04 -21.64
N ARG A 103 -14.88 -26.28 -21.60
CA ARG A 103 -14.16 -26.93 -22.70
C ARG A 103 -14.70 -28.34 -22.96
N GLN A 104 -14.89 -29.15 -21.92
CA GLN A 104 -15.48 -30.49 -22.04
C GLN A 104 -16.86 -30.43 -22.71
N GLY A 105 -17.74 -29.51 -22.28
CA GLY A 105 -19.06 -29.29 -22.88
C GLY A 105 -18.99 -28.93 -24.36
N ILE A 106 -18.08 -28.02 -24.74
CA ILE A 106 -17.82 -27.67 -26.14
C ILE A 106 -17.33 -28.89 -26.94
N ARG A 107 -16.46 -29.75 -26.37
CA ARG A 107 -15.98 -30.97 -27.04
C ARG A 107 -17.13 -31.95 -27.28
N ILE A 108 -17.96 -32.18 -26.26
CA ILE A 108 -19.13 -33.07 -26.33
C ILE A 108 -20.09 -32.57 -27.41
N ALA A 109 -20.44 -31.27 -27.41
CA ALA A 109 -21.31 -30.67 -28.42
C ALA A 109 -20.75 -30.81 -29.84
N ARG A 110 -19.43 -30.61 -30.03
CA ARG A 110 -18.77 -30.78 -31.33
C ARG A 110 -18.77 -32.23 -31.81
N ILE A 111 -18.60 -33.19 -30.90
CA ILE A 111 -18.69 -34.63 -31.21
C ILE A 111 -20.12 -34.95 -31.65
N ALA A 112 -21.11 -34.53 -30.87
CA ALA A 112 -22.53 -34.74 -31.16
C ALA A 112 -22.93 -34.13 -32.51
N ALA A 113 -22.49 -32.90 -32.82
CA ALA A 113 -22.76 -32.25 -34.11
C ALA A 113 -22.18 -33.03 -35.29
N CYS A 114 -20.96 -33.59 -35.16
CA CYS A 114 -20.36 -34.43 -36.21
C CYS A 114 -21.08 -35.79 -36.37
N GLN A 115 -21.78 -36.27 -35.33
CA GLN A 115 -22.50 -37.55 -35.35
C GLN A 115 -23.95 -37.40 -35.83
N SER A 116 -24.60 -36.28 -35.54
CA SER A 116 -26.04 -36.07 -35.78
C SER A 116 -26.36 -35.21 -37.01
N SER A 117 -25.47 -34.31 -37.42
CA SER A 117 -25.75 -33.42 -38.54
C SER A 117 -25.31 -34.04 -39.87
N TRP A 118 -26.19 -34.02 -40.86
CA TRP A 118 -25.83 -34.40 -42.24
C TRP A 118 -24.72 -33.50 -42.82
N LEU A 119 -24.84 -32.18 -42.60
CA LEU A 119 -23.86 -31.20 -43.07
C LEU A 119 -22.50 -31.36 -42.39
N PHE A 120 -22.49 -31.56 -41.06
CA PHE A 120 -21.23 -31.67 -40.32
C PHE A 120 -20.66 -33.10 -40.26
N GLY A 121 -21.47 -34.11 -40.57
CA GLY A 121 -21.13 -35.53 -40.59
C GLY A 121 -20.64 -36.03 -41.94
N CYS A 122 -20.87 -35.30 -43.03
CA CYS A 122 -20.36 -35.65 -44.35
C CYS A 122 -18.93 -35.14 -44.59
N THR A 123 -17.98 -36.05 -44.84
CA THR A 123 -16.59 -35.69 -45.09
C THR A 123 -16.41 -34.95 -46.42
N LEU A 124 -17.24 -35.26 -47.43
CA LEU A 124 -17.17 -34.62 -48.75
C LEU A 124 -17.41 -33.12 -48.68
N LEU A 125 -18.25 -32.66 -47.74
CA LEU A 125 -18.57 -31.23 -47.57
C LEU A 125 -17.53 -30.48 -46.71
N GLN A 126 -16.45 -31.16 -46.28
CA GLN A 126 -15.39 -30.58 -45.44
C GLN A 126 -14.00 -30.88 -46.02
N PRO A 127 -13.60 -30.21 -47.12
CA PRO A 127 -12.32 -30.45 -47.80
C PRO A 127 -11.10 -30.35 -46.87
N GLN A 128 -11.15 -29.48 -45.86
CA GLN A 128 -10.14 -29.35 -44.83
C GLN A 128 -9.92 -30.61 -43.96
N LEU A 129 -10.82 -31.59 -44.02
CA LEU A 129 -10.72 -32.85 -43.28
C LEU A 129 -10.22 -34.03 -44.12
N TRP A 130 -10.16 -33.92 -45.44
CA TRP A 130 -9.85 -35.04 -46.33
C TRP A 130 -8.49 -35.66 -45.99
N LEU A 131 -7.46 -34.83 -45.84
CA LEU A 131 -6.10 -35.26 -45.47
C LEU A 131 -5.93 -35.55 -43.97
N ARG A 132 -6.99 -35.40 -43.17
CA ARG A 132 -6.95 -35.53 -41.70
C ARG A 132 -7.87 -36.64 -41.19
N GLY A 133 -8.13 -37.66 -42.01
CA GLY A 133 -8.96 -38.82 -41.68
C GLY A 133 -10.47 -38.52 -41.65
N GLY A 134 -10.91 -37.45 -42.31
CA GLY A 134 -12.31 -37.08 -42.43
C GLY A 134 -13.00 -36.74 -41.09
N VAL A 135 -14.31 -36.92 -41.06
CA VAL A 135 -15.13 -36.70 -39.86
C VAL A 135 -14.76 -37.67 -38.73
N ARG A 136 -14.44 -38.93 -39.05
CA ARG A 136 -13.95 -39.91 -38.05
C ARG A 136 -12.68 -39.43 -37.37
N GLY A 137 -11.70 -38.93 -38.13
CA GLY A 137 -10.48 -38.34 -37.59
C GLY A 137 -10.74 -37.09 -36.73
N LYS A 138 -11.72 -36.26 -37.11
CA LYS A 138 -12.15 -35.10 -36.29
C LYS A 138 -12.76 -35.53 -34.96
N ILE A 139 -13.65 -36.53 -34.96
CA ILE A 139 -14.25 -37.10 -33.75
C ILE A 139 -13.16 -37.68 -32.84
N ALA A 140 -12.24 -38.48 -33.38
CA ALA A 140 -11.12 -39.05 -32.62
C ALA A 140 -10.26 -37.98 -31.94
N ARG A 141 -9.92 -36.89 -32.66
CA ARG A 141 -9.18 -35.75 -32.08
C ARG A 141 -9.97 -35.01 -30.99
N GLN A 142 -11.29 -34.87 -31.12
CA GLN A 142 -12.09 -34.24 -30.04
C GLN A 142 -12.19 -35.15 -28.82
N ARG A 143 -12.37 -36.48 -29.00
CA ARG A 143 -12.35 -37.46 -27.90
C ARG A 143 -11.03 -37.44 -27.16
N ALA A 144 -9.90 -37.45 -27.88
CA ALA A 144 -8.59 -37.34 -27.26
C ALA A 144 -8.38 -36.03 -26.47
N LYS A 145 -9.02 -34.92 -26.87
CA LYS A 145 -9.00 -33.67 -26.09
C LYS A 145 -9.90 -33.76 -24.85
N LEU A 146 -11.10 -34.32 -25.01
CA LEU A 146 -12.03 -34.56 -23.91
C LEU A 146 -11.39 -35.46 -22.84
N ASP A 147 -10.72 -36.55 -23.24
CA ASP A 147 -10.03 -37.46 -22.32
C ASP A 147 -8.92 -36.75 -21.53
N ARG A 148 -8.20 -35.82 -22.16
CA ARG A 148 -7.18 -35.00 -21.47
C ARG A 148 -7.83 -34.04 -20.47
N GLU A 149 -8.90 -33.37 -20.85
CA GLU A 149 -9.65 -32.44 -20.00
C GLU A 149 -10.31 -33.19 -18.81
N ALA A 150 -10.84 -34.40 -19.04
CA ALA A 150 -11.41 -35.26 -18.00
C ALA A 150 -10.37 -35.77 -17.00
N ARG A 151 -9.15 -36.09 -17.45
CA ARG A 151 -8.05 -36.49 -16.55
C ARG A 151 -7.56 -35.35 -15.65
N LEU A 152 -7.70 -34.09 -16.09
CA LEU A 152 -7.29 -32.91 -15.30
C LEU A 152 -8.33 -32.52 -14.24
N GLU A 153 -9.59 -32.87 -14.44
CA GLU A 153 -10.69 -32.53 -13.55
C GLU A 153 -10.48 -32.98 -12.09
N PRO A 154 -10.13 -34.25 -11.78
CA PRO A 154 -9.95 -34.68 -10.39
C PRO A 154 -8.79 -33.96 -9.70
N ASP A 155 -7.72 -33.60 -10.43
CA ASP A 155 -6.61 -32.81 -9.88
C ASP A 155 -7.07 -31.38 -9.53
N LEU A 156 -7.79 -30.72 -10.45
CA LEU A 156 -8.33 -29.38 -10.20
C LEU A 156 -9.34 -29.38 -9.03
N ALA A 157 -10.24 -30.37 -8.96
CA ALA A 157 -11.20 -30.51 -7.87
C ALA A 157 -10.50 -30.78 -6.52
N SER A 158 -9.49 -31.65 -6.52
CA SER A 158 -8.61 -31.89 -5.37
C SER A 158 -7.97 -30.59 -4.87
N ARG A 159 -7.39 -29.80 -5.77
CA ARG A 159 -6.76 -28.50 -5.42
C ARG A 159 -7.77 -27.49 -4.89
N VAL A 160 -8.98 -27.41 -5.44
CA VAL A 160 -10.06 -26.55 -4.90
C VAL A 160 -10.40 -26.96 -3.47
N ARG A 161 -10.53 -28.27 -3.20
CA ARG A 161 -10.83 -28.79 -1.86
C ARG A 161 -9.69 -28.48 -0.87
N LEU A 162 -8.44 -28.71 -1.26
CA LEU A 162 -7.28 -28.44 -0.43
C LEU A 162 -7.13 -26.94 -0.12
N ALA A 163 -7.26 -26.08 -1.14
CA ALA A 163 -7.22 -24.63 -0.97
C ALA A 163 -8.37 -24.13 -0.08
N GLY A 164 -9.58 -24.68 -0.25
CA GLY A 164 -10.73 -24.36 0.60
C GLY A 164 -10.53 -24.79 2.06
N ALA A 165 -9.97 -25.98 2.29
CA ALA A 165 -9.69 -26.49 3.63
C ALA A 165 -8.65 -25.65 4.39
N ALA A 166 -7.69 -25.05 3.68
CA ALA A 166 -6.66 -24.19 4.27
C ALA A 166 -7.19 -22.83 4.75
N LEU A 167 -8.31 -22.33 4.22
CA LEU A 167 -8.85 -21.01 4.60
C LEU A 167 -9.39 -20.97 6.04
N ARG A 168 -10.06 -22.04 6.49
CA ARG A 168 -10.68 -22.09 7.82
C ARG A 168 -9.67 -21.91 8.97
N PRO A 169 -8.54 -22.64 9.03
CA PRO A 169 -7.55 -22.43 10.09
C PRO A 169 -6.90 -21.05 10.01
N LEU A 170 -6.60 -20.53 8.81
CA LEU A 170 -6.04 -19.18 8.64
C LEU A 170 -7.01 -18.09 9.13
N ALA A 171 -8.30 -18.21 8.85
CA ALA A 171 -9.32 -17.28 9.34
C ALA A 171 -9.47 -17.33 10.87
N ALA A 172 -9.41 -18.52 11.46
CA ALA A 172 -9.41 -18.68 12.92
C ALA A 172 -8.16 -18.06 13.57
N GLU A 173 -6.99 -18.27 12.96
CA GLU A 173 -5.73 -17.65 13.40
C GLU A 173 -5.82 -16.12 13.32
N ALA A 174 -6.32 -15.56 12.22
CA ALA A 174 -6.54 -14.12 12.08
C ALA A 174 -7.44 -13.57 13.19
N ALA A 175 -8.57 -14.22 13.46
CA ALA A 175 -9.51 -13.78 14.51
C ALA A 175 -8.88 -13.79 15.92
N THR A 176 -8.06 -14.81 16.24
CA THR A 176 -7.37 -14.86 17.53
C THR A 176 -6.31 -13.75 17.65
N LEU A 177 -5.59 -13.45 16.56
CA LEU A 177 -4.63 -12.36 16.51
C LEU A 177 -5.29 -10.97 16.56
N GLU A 178 -6.44 -10.78 15.93
CA GLU A 178 -7.26 -9.56 16.04
C GLU A 178 -7.70 -9.31 17.49
N ALA A 179 -8.13 -10.36 18.18
CA ALA A 179 -8.46 -10.27 19.60
C ALA A 179 -7.23 -9.92 20.45
N ALA A 180 -6.06 -10.49 20.13
CA ALA A 180 -4.79 -10.16 20.80
C ALA A 180 -4.37 -8.69 20.57
N VAL A 181 -4.48 -8.19 19.34
CA VAL A 181 -4.22 -6.77 19.01
C VAL A 181 -5.19 -5.86 19.75
N SER A 182 -6.47 -6.21 19.80
CA SER A 182 -7.49 -5.45 20.51
C SER A 182 -7.23 -5.39 22.02
N ARG A 183 -6.82 -6.50 22.63
CA ARG A 183 -6.41 -6.56 24.05
C ARG A 183 -5.21 -5.67 24.33
N ARG A 184 -4.16 -5.75 23.48
CA ARG A 184 -2.99 -4.88 23.61
C ARG A 184 -3.36 -3.40 23.57
N GLN A 185 -4.21 -3.00 22.61
CA GLN A 185 -4.66 -1.60 22.52
C GLN A 185 -5.48 -1.17 23.74
N ALA A 186 -6.29 -2.07 24.31
CA ALA A 186 -7.03 -1.79 25.54
C ALA A 186 -6.07 -1.60 26.73
N ALA A 187 -5.09 -2.49 26.90
CA ALA A 187 -4.07 -2.37 27.94
C ALA A 187 -3.26 -1.06 27.79
N GLU A 188 -2.89 -0.70 26.55
CA GLU A 188 -2.19 0.55 26.28
C GLU A 188 -3.03 1.79 26.64
N ARG A 189 -4.32 1.80 26.28
CA ARG A 189 -5.24 2.88 26.65
C ARG A 189 -5.37 3.00 28.17
N GLN A 190 -5.53 1.88 28.87
CA GLN A 190 -5.63 1.86 30.33
C GLN A 190 -4.34 2.37 30.98
N ARG A 191 -3.18 1.92 30.52
CA ARG A 191 -1.87 2.37 31.02
C ARG A 191 -1.68 3.87 30.83
N ARG A 192 -2.03 4.40 29.64
CA ARG A 192 -1.99 5.84 29.35
C ARG A 192 -2.96 6.63 30.23
N ALA A 193 -4.15 6.12 30.49
CA ALA A 193 -5.12 6.75 31.39
C ALA A 193 -4.61 6.79 32.83
N MET A 194 -4.08 5.68 33.35
CA MET A 194 -3.46 5.61 34.68
C MET A 194 -2.31 6.61 34.82
N PHE A 195 -1.44 6.69 33.80
CA PHE A 195 -0.36 7.67 33.77
C PHE A 195 -0.88 9.11 33.78
N ALA A 196 -1.89 9.43 32.96
CA ALA A 196 -2.48 10.75 32.91
C ALA A 196 -3.13 11.16 34.24
N THR A 197 -3.82 10.24 34.91
CA THR A 197 -4.39 10.46 36.24
C THR A 197 -3.30 10.71 37.29
N ALA A 198 -2.21 9.93 37.28
CA ALA A 198 -1.09 10.13 38.19
C ALA A 198 -0.39 11.48 37.96
N VAL A 199 -0.22 11.87 36.70
CA VAL A 199 0.30 13.19 36.31
C VAL A 199 -0.61 14.33 36.79
N ALA A 200 -1.91 14.21 36.59
CA ALA A 200 -2.88 15.23 36.99
C ALA A 200 -2.95 15.40 38.51
N ALA A 201 -2.76 14.32 39.26
CA ALA A 201 -2.69 14.35 40.72
C ALA A 201 -1.42 15.05 41.25
N HIS A 202 -0.32 15.03 40.48
CA HIS A 202 0.98 15.55 40.90
C HIS A 202 1.63 16.47 39.85
N PRO A 203 1.05 17.66 39.59
CA PRO A 203 1.60 18.60 38.61
C PRO A 203 2.95 19.16 39.10
N THR A 204 4.03 18.88 38.38
CA THR A 204 5.34 19.49 38.60
C THR A 204 5.78 20.27 37.35
N SER A 205 6.51 21.37 37.56
CA SER A 205 7.01 22.22 36.46
C SER A 205 7.91 21.46 35.48
N GLU A 206 8.72 20.55 35.99
CA GLU A 206 9.60 19.70 35.17
C GLU A 206 8.80 18.71 34.30
N LEU A 207 7.72 18.14 34.83
CA LEU A 207 6.85 17.26 34.06
C LEU A 207 6.15 18.01 32.92
N PHE A 208 5.67 19.24 33.15
CA PHE A 208 5.11 20.08 32.08
C PHE A 208 6.14 20.39 30.99
N ARG A 209 7.40 20.63 31.38
CA ARG A 209 8.52 20.82 30.43
C ARG A 209 8.70 19.57 29.56
N LEU A 210 8.76 18.38 30.16
CA LEU A 210 8.93 17.11 29.45
C LEU A 210 7.74 16.78 28.53
N LEU A 211 6.50 17.04 28.98
CA LEU A 211 5.31 16.87 28.13
C LEU A 211 5.34 17.81 26.91
N GLY A 212 5.81 19.05 27.09
CA GLY A 212 6.04 19.99 25.98
C GLY A 212 7.10 19.48 25.00
N ASP A 213 8.18 18.86 25.48
CA ASP A 213 9.22 18.27 24.64
C ASP A 213 8.70 17.04 23.87
N ILE A 214 7.90 16.18 24.51
CA ILE A 214 7.24 15.04 23.86
C ILE A 214 6.30 15.53 22.76
N SER A 215 5.45 16.52 23.04
CA SER A 215 4.53 17.07 22.04
C SER A 215 5.28 17.67 20.85
N ARG A 216 6.39 18.37 21.07
CA ARG A 216 7.24 18.91 19.99
C ARG A 216 7.86 17.80 19.14
N ARG A 217 8.36 16.75 19.77
CA ARG A 217 8.90 15.58 19.06
C ARG A 217 7.82 14.83 18.26
N GLN A 218 6.64 14.65 18.83
CA GLN A 218 5.51 14.03 18.12
C GLN A 218 5.11 14.83 16.88
N GLN A 219 5.06 16.17 16.98
CA GLN A 219 4.81 17.03 15.83
C GLN A 219 5.90 16.91 14.77
N ALA A 220 7.17 16.83 15.17
CA ALA A 220 8.29 16.60 14.24
C ALA A 220 8.18 15.26 13.52
N VAL A 221 7.86 14.17 14.24
CA VAL A 221 7.67 12.84 13.64
C VAL A 221 6.48 12.84 12.68
N VAL A 222 5.35 13.44 13.05
CA VAL A 222 4.18 13.54 12.17
C VAL A 222 4.51 14.35 10.91
N PHE A 223 5.27 15.44 11.05
CA PHE A 223 5.75 16.25 9.93
C PHE A 223 6.62 15.41 8.99
N GLU A 224 7.60 14.69 9.53
CA GLU A 224 8.48 13.79 8.76
C GLU A 224 7.66 12.70 8.04
N GLN A 225 6.77 12.00 8.75
CA GLN A 225 5.93 10.95 8.16
C GLN A 225 5.00 11.47 7.06
N THR A 226 4.45 12.67 7.23
CA THR A 226 3.53 13.26 6.26
C THR A 226 4.27 13.79 5.02
N HIS A 227 5.53 14.18 5.16
CA HIS A 227 6.28 14.88 4.09
C HIS A 227 7.38 14.05 3.46
N ALA A 228 7.87 12.99 4.10
CA ALA A 228 8.88 12.09 3.52
C ALA A 228 8.37 11.40 2.24
N PRO A 229 7.17 10.77 2.18
CA PRO A 229 6.74 10.08 0.96
C PRO A 229 6.54 11.01 -0.26
N PRO A 230 5.97 12.22 -0.13
CA PRO A 230 5.97 13.21 -1.21
C PRO A 230 7.38 13.63 -1.65
N LEU A 231 8.30 13.88 -0.71
CA LEU A 231 9.68 14.27 -1.01
C LEU A 231 10.45 13.14 -1.71
N GLU A 232 10.28 11.89 -1.28
CA GLU A 232 10.86 10.71 -1.93
C GLU A 232 10.31 10.53 -3.36
N ARG A 233 9.00 10.73 -3.55
CA ARG A 233 8.38 10.71 -4.88
C ARG A 233 8.91 11.83 -5.77
N ALA A 234 9.09 13.03 -5.25
CA ALA A 234 9.68 14.15 -5.96
C ALA A 234 11.14 13.85 -6.35
N ALA A 235 11.95 13.34 -5.42
CA ALA A 235 13.33 12.94 -5.68
C ALA A 235 13.41 11.82 -6.74
N ALA A 236 12.53 10.83 -6.68
CA ALA A 236 12.44 9.78 -7.69
C ALA A 236 12.02 10.30 -9.08
N ALA A 237 11.12 11.28 -9.14
CA ALA A 237 10.74 11.95 -10.38
C ALA A 237 11.93 12.73 -10.99
N VAL A 238 12.66 13.48 -10.18
CA VAL A 238 13.87 14.20 -10.62
C VAL A 238 14.92 13.22 -11.16
N ARG A 239 15.20 12.11 -10.45
CA ARG A 239 16.14 11.07 -10.91
C ARG A 239 15.73 10.44 -12.25
N ARG A 240 14.44 10.20 -12.46
CA ARG A 240 13.94 9.68 -13.75
C ARG A 240 14.10 10.71 -14.87
N SER A 241 13.82 11.97 -14.60
CA SER A 241 14.00 13.06 -15.56
C SER A 241 15.47 13.25 -15.95
N THR A 242 16.38 13.23 -14.98
CA THR A 242 17.83 13.38 -15.27
C THR A 242 18.37 12.19 -16.04
N ALA A 243 17.93 10.97 -15.72
CA ALA A 243 18.29 9.77 -16.49
C ALA A 243 17.79 9.84 -17.94
N ALA A 244 16.54 10.30 -18.16
CA ALA A 244 15.99 10.48 -19.50
C ALA A 244 16.75 11.55 -20.31
N CYS A 245 17.11 12.68 -19.69
CA CYS A 245 17.94 13.70 -20.34
C CYS A 245 19.33 13.16 -20.70
N ALA A 246 19.96 12.39 -19.80
CA ALA A 246 21.27 11.78 -20.08
C ALA A 246 21.20 10.77 -21.24
N ASP A 247 20.14 9.95 -21.31
CA ASP A 247 19.94 9.01 -22.42
C ASP A 247 19.69 9.74 -23.75
N ALA A 248 18.88 10.80 -23.75
CA ALA A 248 18.65 11.63 -24.92
C ALA A 248 19.95 12.27 -25.45
N LEU A 249 20.77 12.84 -24.57
CA LEU A 249 22.08 13.38 -24.93
C LEU A 249 23.02 12.30 -25.47
N ARG A 250 22.98 11.09 -24.91
CA ARG A 250 23.75 9.95 -25.42
C ARG A 250 23.31 9.57 -26.84
N ARG A 251 22.01 9.52 -27.11
CA ARG A 251 21.47 9.21 -28.45
C ARG A 251 21.85 10.27 -29.48
N ILE A 252 21.79 11.56 -29.12
CA ILE A 252 22.22 12.67 -29.98
C ILE A 252 23.72 12.53 -30.32
N ARG A 253 24.57 12.23 -29.32
CA ARG A 253 26.00 11.99 -29.55
C ARG A 253 26.26 10.79 -30.44
N LEU A 254 25.55 9.68 -30.23
CA LEU A 254 25.69 8.49 -31.08
C LEU A 254 25.26 8.77 -32.52
N ALA A 255 24.17 9.52 -32.73
CA ALA A 255 23.72 9.94 -34.05
C ALA A 255 24.74 10.86 -34.75
N ALA A 256 25.41 11.75 -34.01
CA ALA A 256 26.46 12.63 -34.54
C ALA A 256 27.77 11.89 -34.88
N VAL A 257 28.01 10.72 -34.27
CA VAL A 257 29.21 9.90 -34.48
C VAL A 257 29.03 8.85 -35.57
N VAL A 258 27.80 8.62 -36.07
CA VAL A 258 27.63 7.86 -37.32
C VAL A 258 28.26 8.70 -38.43
N PRO A 259 29.45 8.31 -38.94
CA PRO A 259 30.05 9.05 -40.02
C PRO A 259 29.11 8.93 -41.21
N ALA A 260 29.02 9.98 -42.00
CA ALA A 260 28.42 9.95 -43.31
C ALA A 260 29.11 8.84 -44.14
N ALA A 261 28.63 7.60 -44.05
CA ALA A 261 28.89 6.53 -45.00
C ALA A 261 28.05 6.80 -46.27
N ALA A 262 28.09 8.05 -46.73
CA ALA A 262 27.39 8.57 -47.89
C ALA A 262 28.30 8.62 -49.13
N ASP A 263 29.49 8.00 -49.07
CA ASP A 263 30.35 7.75 -50.24
C ASP A 263 30.29 6.28 -50.71
N ALA A 264 29.31 5.51 -50.26
CA ALA A 264 28.96 4.26 -50.95
C ALA A 264 28.10 4.63 -52.17
N PRO A 265 28.56 4.34 -53.41
CA PRO A 265 27.79 4.65 -54.62
C PRO A 265 26.43 3.95 -54.55
N PRO A 266 25.33 4.62 -54.94
CA PRO A 266 24.01 4.00 -54.92
C PRO A 266 24.00 2.79 -55.85
N PRO A 267 23.43 1.64 -55.45
CA PRO A 267 23.08 0.61 -56.42
C PRO A 267 22.10 1.26 -57.41
N SER A 268 22.41 1.17 -58.70
CA SER A 268 21.61 1.68 -59.81
C SER A 268 20.20 1.06 -59.78
N SER A 269 19.29 1.70 -59.05
CA SER A 269 17.88 1.37 -59.05
C SER A 269 17.13 2.34 -59.97
N PRO A 270 16.36 1.86 -60.96
CA PRO A 270 15.72 2.69 -61.98
C PRO A 270 14.42 3.39 -61.52
N TYR A 271 14.10 3.43 -60.22
CA TYR A 271 12.93 4.14 -59.70
C TYR A 271 13.34 5.43 -58.99
N ALA A 272 13.56 6.48 -59.78
CA ALA A 272 13.68 7.86 -59.31
C ALA A 272 12.32 8.57 -59.50
N ALA A 273 11.69 9.01 -58.40
CA ALA A 273 10.92 10.27 -58.28
C ALA A 273 10.02 10.25 -57.03
N ALA A 274 10.61 10.51 -55.86
CA ALA A 274 9.92 11.14 -54.74
C ALA A 274 10.98 11.80 -53.86
N SER A 275 11.01 13.13 -53.84
CA SER A 275 11.93 13.92 -53.00
C SER A 275 11.77 13.52 -51.54
N PRO A 276 12.85 13.18 -50.82
CA PRO A 276 12.76 12.89 -49.39
C PRO A 276 12.37 14.17 -48.63
N PRO A 277 11.49 14.07 -47.61
CA PRO A 277 11.17 15.21 -46.76
C PRO A 277 12.42 15.67 -46.01
N ASP A 278 12.55 16.98 -45.87
CA ASP A 278 13.68 17.66 -45.24
C ASP A 278 13.76 17.34 -43.74
N PHE A 279 14.46 16.24 -43.40
CA PHE A 279 14.61 15.75 -42.03
C PHE A 279 15.30 16.76 -41.11
N ALA A 280 16.09 17.70 -41.66
CA ALA A 280 16.73 18.76 -40.88
C ALA A 280 15.71 19.78 -40.35
N ALA A 281 14.71 20.14 -41.15
CA ALA A 281 13.63 21.02 -40.73
C ALA A 281 12.72 20.36 -39.68
N ALA A 282 12.44 19.06 -39.81
CA ALA A 282 11.65 18.30 -38.83
C ALA A 282 12.38 18.16 -37.48
N ALA A 283 13.69 17.96 -37.49
CA ALA A 283 14.50 17.90 -36.27
C ALA A 283 14.60 19.26 -35.56
N ALA A 284 14.75 20.36 -36.31
CA ALA A 284 14.80 21.72 -35.75
C ALA A 284 13.47 22.14 -35.09
N ALA A 285 12.33 21.65 -35.58
CA ALA A 285 11.02 21.91 -34.98
C ALA A 285 10.75 21.07 -33.70
N ALA A 286 11.35 19.89 -33.57
CA ALA A 286 11.10 18.98 -32.44
C ALA A 286 11.81 19.40 -31.13
N VAL A 287 12.98 20.06 -31.23
CA VAL A 287 13.77 20.47 -30.06
C VAL A 287 13.06 21.51 -29.16
N PRO A 288 12.50 22.62 -29.68
CA PRO A 288 11.77 23.58 -28.84
C PRO A 288 10.44 23.03 -28.29
N ALA A 289 9.79 22.11 -29.01
CA ALA A 289 8.57 21.46 -28.52
C ALA A 289 8.85 20.55 -27.31
N PHE A 290 9.98 19.84 -27.31
CA PHE A 290 10.38 18.97 -26.20
C PHE A 290 10.86 19.77 -24.98
N THR A 291 11.64 20.83 -25.18
CA THR A 291 12.08 21.70 -24.07
C THR A 291 10.92 22.48 -23.46
N GLY A 292 9.96 22.95 -24.27
CA GLY A 292 8.72 23.56 -23.80
C GLY A 292 7.83 22.60 -23.00
N ALA A 293 7.71 21.35 -23.44
CA ALA A 293 6.95 20.34 -22.69
C ALA A 293 7.64 19.99 -21.34
N ALA A 294 8.97 19.88 -21.32
CA ALA A 294 9.72 19.60 -20.10
C ALA A 294 9.63 20.74 -19.07
N THR A 295 9.73 22.01 -19.50
CA THR A 295 9.60 23.18 -18.61
C THR A 295 8.16 23.36 -18.14
N ALA A 296 7.16 23.13 -18.99
CA ALA A 296 5.75 23.15 -18.58
C ALA A 296 5.42 22.05 -17.56
N THR A 297 5.97 20.85 -17.72
CA THR A 297 5.77 19.74 -16.77
C THR A 297 6.46 20.02 -15.43
N ALA A 298 7.67 20.61 -15.46
CA ALA A 298 8.37 21.05 -14.25
C ALA A 298 7.66 22.20 -13.53
N ALA A 299 7.13 23.18 -14.27
CA ALA A 299 6.33 24.27 -13.72
C ALA A 299 5.00 23.76 -13.13
N ALA A 300 4.29 22.85 -13.81
CA ALA A 300 3.08 22.23 -13.29
C ALA A 300 3.34 21.37 -12.04
N ALA A 301 4.48 20.68 -11.98
CA ALA A 301 4.91 19.94 -10.79
C ALA A 301 5.26 20.90 -9.63
N ALA A 302 5.92 22.03 -9.91
CA ALA A 302 6.19 23.07 -8.92
C ALA A 302 4.91 23.72 -8.40
N ASP A 303 3.96 24.05 -9.27
CA ASP A 303 2.65 24.60 -8.91
C ASP A 303 1.80 23.57 -8.13
N ALA A 304 1.84 22.29 -8.49
CA ALA A 304 1.16 21.23 -7.74
C ALA A 304 1.73 21.03 -6.32
N LEU A 305 3.03 21.33 -6.12
CA LEU A 305 3.67 21.34 -4.80
C LEU A 305 3.38 22.63 -4.02
N TYR A 306 3.20 23.76 -4.69
CA TYR A 306 2.99 25.07 -4.07
C TYR A 306 1.52 25.37 -3.72
N TRP A 307 0.56 24.87 -4.51
CA TRP A 307 -0.87 25.12 -4.35
C TRP A 307 -1.48 24.62 -3.01
N PRO A 308 -1.08 23.46 -2.45
CA PRO A 308 -1.57 23.00 -1.14
C PRO A 308 -1.10 23.87 0.02
N MET A 309 0.04 24.54 -0.09
CA MET A 309 0.55 25.46 0.96
C MET A 309 -0.25 26.78 0.97
N ARG A 310 -0.66 27.29 -0.20
CA ARG A 310 -1.38 28.57 -0.30
C ARG A 310 -2.83 28.48 0.21
N LYS A 311 -3.52 27.35 0.01
CA LYS A 311 -4.89 27.14 0.54
C LYS A 311 -4.94 26.91 2.05
N LYS A 312 -3.92 26.28 2.66
CA LYS A 312 -3.90 26.06 4.13
C LYS A 312 -3.68 27.35 4.93
N ASN A 313 -2.91 28.30 4.41
CA ASN A 313 -2.72 29.60 5.07
C ASN A 313 -3.91 30.57 4.86
N SER A 314 -4.76 30.34 3.86
CA SER A 314 -5.99 31.14 3.63
C SER A 314 -7.20 30.66 4.43
N LEU A 315 -7.26 29.37 4.82
CA LEU A 315 -8.38 28.80 5.58
C LEU A 315 -8.15 28.78 7.10
N ALA A 316 -6.92 28.99 7.57
CA ALA A 316 -6.63 29.14 9.00
C ALA A 316 -7.22 30.41 9.64
N GLY A 317 -7.77 31.34 8.85
CA GLY A 317 -8.41 32.57 9.32
C GLY A 317 -9.94 32.57 9.38
N ARG A 318 -10.65 31.47 9.05
CA ARG A 318 -12.13 31.53 8.88
C ARG A 318 -12.97 30.38 9.42
N VAL A 319 -12.46 29.51 10.28
CA VAL A 319 -13.28 28.47 10.94
C VAL A 319 -13.20 28.59 12.45
N SER A 320 -13.96 29.55 12.98
CA SER A 320 -14.42 29.59 14.36
C SER A 320 -15.86 30.03 14.32
N LEU A 321 -16.77 29.06 14.10
CA LEU A 321 -18.19 29.04 14.48
C LEU A 321 -18.87 27.93 13.68
N LEU A 322 -19.78 27.20 14.36
CA LEU A 322 -20.49 25.99 13.94
C LEU A 322 -19.66 24.71 14.19
N GLY A 323 -20.01 23.80 15.09
CA GLY A 323 -21.30 23.52 15.69
C GLY A 323 -21.40 22.00 15.80
N ARG A 324 -21.36 21.48 17.02
CA ARG A 324 -21.51 20.05 17.34
C ARG A 324 -22.74 19.46 16.65
N ARG A 325 -22.57 18.40 15.86
CA ARG A 325 -23.59 17.34 15.72
C ARG A 325 -22.91 15.98 15.63
N SER A 326 -23.26 15.14 16.60
CA SER A 326 -23.00 13.71 16.70
C SER A 326 -23.69 12.94 15.58
N ILE A 327 -22.97 12.04 14.92
CA ILE A 327 -23.56 10.96 14.11
C ILE A 327 -22.86 9.68 14.53
N GLY A 328 -23.64 8.73 15.04
CA GLY A 328 -23.20 7.41 15.49
C GLY A 328 -22.87 6.46 14.34
N PRO A 329 -22.26 5.30 14.63
CA PRO A 329 -21.85 4.35 13.61
C PRO A 329 -23.04 3.51 13.13
N CYS A 330 -23.36 3.60 11.84
CA CYS A 330 -24.27 2.68 11.17
C CYS A 330 -23.60 1.31 10.94
N ALA A 331 -24.41 0.28 11.18
CA ALA A 331 -24.11 -1.13 11.13
C ALA A 331 -23.58 -1.63 9.78
N LEU A 332 -22.53 -2.46 9.82
CA LEU A 332 -22.22 -3.41 8.76
C LEU A 332 -23.16 -4.61 8.92
N ARG A 333 -24.08 -4.72 7.97
CA ARG A 333 -25.01 -5.85 7.80
C ARG A 333 -24.22 -7.05 7.27
N SER A 334 -24.20 -8.13 8.05
CA SER A 334 -23.75 -9.45 7.62
C SER A 334 -24.77 -10.04 6.63
N VAL A 335 -24.35 -10.32 5.40
CA VAL A 335 -25.07 -11.24 4.51
C VAL A 335 -24.63 -12.64 4.89
N ALA A 336 -25.47 -13.32 5.66
CA ALA A 336 -25.39 -14.76 5.87
C ALA A 336 -26.25 -15.41 4.77
N ASP A 337 -25.60 -16.00 3.76
CA ASP A 337 -26.28 -16.89 2.84
C ASP A 337 -26.66 -18.16 3.61
N SER A 338 -27.98 -18.38 3.68
CA SER A 338 -28.63 -19.56 4.20
C SER A 338 -28.91 -20.48 3.02
N ASP A 339 -28.17 -21.58 2.91
CA ASP A 339 -28.51 -22.72 2.05
C ASP A 339 -28.73 -23.93 2.95
N ASP A 340 -29.92 -24.01 3.53
CA ASP A 340 -30.45 -25.21 4.18
C ASP A 340 -31.96 -25.27 3.93
N GLY A 341 -32.42 -26.36 3.29
CA GLY A 341 -33.80 -26.81 3.41
C GLY A 341 -34.63 -26.94 2.13
N CYS A 342 -34.52 -28.11 1.48
CA CYS A 342 -35.67 -28.74 0.81
C CYS A 342 -35.53 -30.27 0.89
N GLY A 343 -35.74 -30.82 2.09
CA GLY A 343 -36.03 -32.23 2.29
C GLY A 343 -37.54 -32.44 2.26
N CYS A 344 -38.06 -32.99 1.16
CA CYS A 344 -39.44 -33.45 1.09
C CYS A 344 -39.57 -34.77 1.84
N GLY A 345 -40.09 -34.71 3.08
CA GLY A 345 -40.54 -35.88 3.83
C GLY A 345 -42.00 -36.19 3.51
N CYS A 346 -42.24 -37.26 2.75
CA CYS A 346 -43.56 -37.84 2.57
C CYS A 346 -43.90 -38.71 3.78
N GLY A 347 -44.60 -38.14 4.76
CA GLY A 347 -45.23 -38.87 5.86
C GLY A 347 -46.75 -38.84 5.71
N GLY A 348 -47.31 -39.81 4.98
CA GLY A 348 -48.76 -40.02 4.91
C GLY A 348 -49.23 -40.88 6.08
N GLY A 349 -49.80 -40.25 7.10
CA GLY A 349 -50.54 -40.89 8.17
C GLY A 349 -51.93 -41.32 7.71
N GLY A 350 -52.43 -42.39 8.33
CA GLY A 350 -53.77 -42.93 8.12
C GLY A 350 -54.89 -42.17 8.85
N GLY A 351 -56.11 -42.63 8.57
CA GLY A 351 -57.41 -42.18 9.05
C GLY A 351 -58.36 -42.26 7.86
N GLY A 352 -59.34 -43.16 7.79
CA GLY A 352 -60.39 -43.43 8.76
C GLY A 352 -61.71 -43.10 8.07
N GLY A 353 -62.53 -44.11 7.79
CA GLY A 353 -63.78 -44.02 7.02
C GLY A 353 -64.12 -45.34 6.37
#